data_AF-A0A9E4LGC0-F1
#
_entry.id   AF-A0A9E4LGC0-F1
#
_cell.length_a   1.000
_cell.length_b   1.000
_cell.length_c   1.000
_cell.angle_alpha   90.00
_cell.angle_beta   90.00
_cell.angle_gamma   90.00
#
_symmetry.space_group_name_H-M   'P 1'
#
loop_
_entity.id
_entity.type
_entity.pdbx_description
1 polymer ?
#
loop_
_entity_poly.entity_id
_entity_poly.type
_entity_poly.pdbx_seq_one_letter_code
_entity_poly.pdbx_strand_id
1 'polypeptide(L)' 'MDDESKSGSAIGGVVFVGCMFVGIGIGFLYHAVHIGAAIGMGIGFIAMGAT' A
#
# COMPACT_ATOMS: atom_id res chain seq x y z
N MET A 1 6.68 24.53 1.30
CA MET A 1 7.47 23.56 0.53
C MET A 1 8.48 23.01 1.52
N ASP A 2 8.19 21.85 2.08
CA ASP A 2 8.79 21.34 3.33
C ASP A 2 8.75 19.81 3.16
N ASP A 3 9.77 18.97 3.28
CA ASP A 3 11.15 19.10 3.75
C ASP A 3 11.91 17.81 3.33
N GLU A 4 13.21 17.91 3.11
CA GLU A 4 14.09 16.92 2.45
C GLU A 4 14.56 15.74 3.34
N SER A 5 14.04 15.51 4.54
CA SER A 5 14.73 14.66 5.54
C SER A 5 13.91 13.50 6.15
N LYS A 6 13.34 12.62 5.32
CA LYS A 6 12.92 11.25 5.75
C LYS A 6 12.70 10.23 4.62
N SER A 7 13.44 10.37 3.51
CA SER A 7 13.06 9.81 2.21
C SER A 7 12.84 8.29 2.14
N GLY A 8 13.55 7.45 2.89
CA GLY A 8 13.32 5.99 2.85
C GLY A 8 12.01 5.55 3.51
N SER A 9 11.73 6.06 4.71
CA SER A 9 10.58 5.61 5.52
C SER A 9 9.25 6.28 5.12
N ALA A 10 9.31 7.50 4.59
CA ALA A 10 8.12 8.20 4.10
C ALA A 10 7.62 7.62 2.76
N ILE A 11 8.53 7.25 1.85
CA ILE A 11 8.16 6.65 0.56
C ILE A 11 7.51 5.29 0.78
N GLY A 12 8.07 4.43 1.64
CA GLY A 12 7.48 3.13 1.96
C GLY A 12 6.05 3.23 2.51
N GLY A 13 5.77 4.23 3.36
CA GLY A 13 4.42 4.48 3.89
C GLY A 13 3.42 4.91 2.82
N VAL A 14 3.82 5.75 1.86
CA VAL A 14 2.96 6.19 0.75
C VAL A 14 2.68 5.03 -0.21
N VAL A 15 3.69 4.20 -0.51
CA VAL A 15 3.52 3.01 -1.36
C VAL A 15 2.65 1.96 -0.66
N PHE A 16 2.79 1.79 0.66
CA PHE A 16 1.95 0.90 1.47
C PHE A 16 0.47 1.33 1.42
N VAL A 17 0.17 2.60 1.68
CA VAL A 17 -1.20 3.13 1.65
C VAL A 17 -1.79 3.08 0.24
N GLY A 18 -1.00 3.41 -0.78
CA GLY A 18 -1.43 3.33 -2.17
C GLY A 18 -1.78 1.90 -2.58
N CYS A 19 -0.96 0.92 -2.21
CA CYS A 19 -1.22 -0.47 -2.57
C CYS A 19 -2.39 -1.09 -1.78
N MET A 20 -2.55 -0.71 -0.51
CA MET A 20 -3.72 -1.09 0.28
C MET A 20 -5.01 -0.51 -0.32
N PHE A 21 -4.97 0.74 -0.77
CA PHE A 21 -6.12 1.39 -1.43
C PHE A 21 -6.49 0.71 -2.76
N VAL A 22 -5.48 0.37 -3.59
CA VAL A 22 -5.69 -0.38 -4.84
C VAL A 22 -6.21 -1.79 -4.57
N GLY A 23 -5.65 -2.50 -3.57
CA GLY A 23 -6.08 -3.84 -3.20
C GLY A 23 -7.53 -3.88 -2.72
N ILE A 24 -7.92 -2.98 -1.82
CA ILE A 24 -9.31 -2.87 -1.34
C ILE A 24 -10.23 -2.45 -2.49
N GLY A 25 -9.82 -1.50 -3.34
CA GLY A 25 -10.58 -1.03 -4.49
C GLY A 25 -10.87 -2.15 -5.50
N ILE A 26 -9.87 -2.98 -5.82
CA ILE A 26 -10.04 -4.17 -6.66
C ILE A 26 -10.93 -5.20 -5.95
N GLY A 27 -10.73 -5.44 -4.66
CA GLY A 27 -11.58 -6.34 -3.88
C GLY A 27 -13.05 -5.92 -3.83
N PHE A 28 -13.32 -4.61 -3.87
CA PHE A 28 -14.67 -4.06 -3.89
C PHE A 28 -15.40 -4.41 -5.19
N LEU A 29 -14.71 -4.41 -6.34
CA LEU A 29 -15.28 -4.76 -7.64
C LEU A 29 -15.67 -6.24 -7.76
N TYR A 30 -14.95 -7.12 -7.08
CA TYR A 30 -15.23 -8.56 -7.07
C TYR A 30 -16.15 -9.00 -5.92
N HIS A 31 -16.74 -8.04 -5.16
CA HIS A 31 -17.53 -8.30 -3.94
C HIS A 31 -16.78 -9.16 -2.91
N ALA A 32 -15.44 -9.11 -2.96
CA ALA A 32 -14.51 -9.92 -2.19
C ALA A 32 -13.48 -8.99 -1.52
N VAL A 33 -13.99 -8.02 -0.75
CA VAL A 33 -13.17 -7.04 0.01
C VAL A 33 -12.12 -7.72 0.87
N HIS A 34 -12.43 -8.86 1.48
CA HIS A 34 -11.47 -9.63 2.27
C HIS A 34 -10.25 -10.08 1.46
N ILE A 35 -10.46 -10.49 0.20
CA ILE A 35 -9.39 -10.91 -0.70
C ILE A 35 -8.58 -9.68 -1.14
N GLY A 36 -9.26 -8.58 -1.49
CA GLY A 36 -8.59 -7.33 -1.84
C GLY A 36 -7.75 -6.73 -0.71
N ALA A 37 -8.25 -6.79 0.52
CA ALA A 37 -7.50 -6.37 1.71
C ALA A 37 -6.28 -7.26 1.98
N ALA A 38 -6.43 -8.58 1.82
CA ALA A 38 -5.31 -9.52 1.95
C ALA A 38 -4.23 -9.29 0.88
N ILE A 39 -4.63 -9.04 -0.37
CA ILE A 39 -3.73 -8.69 -1.48
C ILE A 39 -3.01 -7.37 -1.19
N GLY A 40 -3.75 -6.34 -0.75
CA GLY A 40 -3.21 -5.03 -0.40
C GLY A 40 -2.22 -5.07 0.76
N MET A 41 -2.49 -5.86 1.81
CA MET A 41 -1.53 -6.12 2.89
C MET A 41 -0.29 -6.86 2.37
N GLY A 42 -0.47 -7.87 1.51
CA GLY A 42 0.64 -8.63 0.92
C GLY A 42 1.57 -7.76 0.09
N ILE A 43 1.05 -6.99 -0.86
CA ILE A 43 1.88 -6.12 -1.71
C ILE A 43 2.45 -4.94 -0.89
N GLY A 44 1.70 -4.42 0.09
CA GLY A 44 2.21 -3.40 1.02
C GLY A 44 3.43 -3.88 1.82
N PHE A 45 3.43 -5.13 2.28
CA PHE A 45 4.59 -5.75 2.95
C PHE A 45 5.80 -5.88 2.03
N ILE A 46 5.59 -6.27 0.77
CA ILE A 46 6.67 -6.35 -0.23
C ILE A 46 7.25 -4.96 -0.52
N ALA A 47 6.40 -3.95 -0.69
CA ALA A 47 6.84 -2.58 -0.94
C ALA A 47 7.67 -2.01 0.22
N MET A 48 7.31 -2.32 1.46
CA MET A 48 8.03 -1.89 2.65
C MET A 48 9.34 -2.66 2.89
N GLY A 49 9.48 -3.86 2.32
CA GLY A 49 10.75 -4.59 2.29
C GLY A 49 11.66 -4.26 1.10
N ALA A 50 11.09 -3.73 0.01
CA ALA A 50 11.81 -3.33 -1.19
C ALA A 50 12.22 -1.84 -1.20
N THR A 51 11.66 -1.02 -0.32
CA THR A 51 11.95 0.42 -0.12
C THR A 51 12.65 0.63 1.21
#